data_AF-A0A3D0R0X7-F1
#
_entry.id   AF-A0A3D0R0X7-F1
#
_cell.length_a   1.000
_cell.length_b   1.000
_cell.length_c   1.000
_cell.angle_alpha   90.00
_cell.angle_beta   90.00
_cell.angle_gamma   90.00
#
_symmetry.space_group_name_H-M   'P 1'
#
loop_
_entity.id
_entity.type
_entity.pdbx_description
1 polymer ?
#
loop_
_entity_poly.entity_id
_entity_poly.type
_entity_poly.pdbx_seq_one_letter_code
_entity_poly.pdbx_strand_id
1 'polypeptide(L)'
;AALERLPDGAPVRALIEVADPAEQQDLRVPAGAEIRWLHREGAAPGSALVPAVRGLDFPAGEAHAFVHGEAGFVKELRRHLRTDRGLPRERLSVSGYWRRGQDEEGWQATKRDWNRQVETEQEISAPAAS
;
A
#
# COMPACT_ATOMS: atom_id res chain seq x y z
N ALA A 1 -14.15 4.60 -3.80
CA ALA A 1 -14.04 5.82 -2.97
C ALA A 1 -12.74 6.61 -3.19
N ALA A 2 -11.52 6.07 -3.01
CA ALA A 2 -10.30 6.87 -3.19
C ALA A 2 -10.03 7.25 -4.66
N LEU A 3 -10.22 6.30 -5.59
CA LEU A 3 -9.99 6.50 -7.03
C LEU A 3 -10.96 7.49 -7.67
N GLU A 4 -12.20 7.58 -7.18
CA GLU A 4 -13.27 8.43 -7.73
C GLU A 4 -13.12 9.92 -7.38
N ARG A 5 -12.17 10.28 -6.52
CA ARG A 5 -11.99 11.65 -5.99
C ARG A 5 -10.73 12.34 -6.50
N LEU A 6 -10.07 11.77 -7.51
CA LEU A 6 -8.82 12.32 -8.04
C LEU A 6 -9.11 13.42 -9.07
N PRO A 7 -8.27 14.48 -9.14
CA PRO A 7 -8.39 15.51 -10.16
C PRO A 7 -8.31 14.92 -11.56
N ASP A 8 -9.11 15.45 -12.49
CA ASP A 8 -9.09 15.01 -13.89
C ASP A 8 -7.67 15.12 -14.47
N GLY A 9 -7.19 14.03 -15.08
CA GLY A 9 -5.90 13.96 -15.76
C GLY A 9 -4.68 13.64 -14.88
N ALA A 10 -4.84 13.46 -13.57
CA ALA A 10 -3.75 12.94 -12.74
C ALA A 10 -3.42 11.49 -13.15
N PRO A 11 -2.16 11.12 -13.42
CA PRO A 11 -1.80 9.74 -13.72
C PRO A 11 -1.97 8.88 -12.45
N VAL A 12 -2.79 7.84 -12.55
CA VAL A 12 -3.10 6.93 -11.43
C VAL A 12 -2.68 5.54 -11.80
N ARG A 13 -1.95 4.87 -10.90
CA ARG A 13 -1.67 3.43 -11.00
C ARG A 13 -2.21 2.74 -9.76
N ALA A 14 -3.18 1.85 -9.95
CA ALA A 14 -3.79 1.06 -8.89
C ALA A 14 -3.36 -0.40 -9.04
N LEU A 15 -2.55 -0.90 -8.10
CA LEU A 15 -2.20 -2.32 -8.02
C LEU A 15 -3.08 -2.97 -6.95
N ILE A 16 -3.89 -3.95 -7.34
CA ILE A 16 -4.87 -4.59 -6.45
C ILE A 16 -4.61 -6.09 -6.43
N GLU A 17 -4.25 -6.61 -5.26
CA GLU A 17 -4.06 -8.06 -5.07
C GLU A 17 -5.35 -8.74 -4.63
N VAL A 18 -5.76 -9.76 -5.37
CA VAL A 18 -6.93 -10.59 -5.12
C VAL A 18 -6.57 -12.08 -5.13
N ALA A 19 -7.50 -12.95 -4.73
CA ALA A 19 -7.23 -14.38 -4.59
C ALA A 19 -6.84 -14.98 -5.94
N ASP A 20 -7.69 -14.73 -6.92
CA ASP A 20 -7.71 -15.31 -8.24
C ASP A 20 -8.52 -14.37 -9.19
N PRO A 21 -8.64 -14.68 -10.48
CA PRO A 21 -9.38 -13.83 -11.41
C PRO A 21 -10.87 -13.63 -11.11
N ALA A 22 -11.53 -14.54 -10.38
CA ALA A 22 -12.95 -14.43 -10.08
C ALA A 22 -13.26 -13.32 -9.05
N GLU A 23 -12.25 -12.90 -8.30
CA GLU A 23 -12.34 -11.82 -7.29
C GLU A 23 -12.12 -10.43 -7.88
N GLN A 24 -11.86 -10.31 -9.20
CA GLN A 24 -11.75 -9.02 -9.86
C GLN A 24 -13.11 -8.32 -9.90
N GLN A 25 -13.12 -7.01 -9.63
CA GLN A 25 -14.33 -6.20 -9.65
C GLN A 25 -14.32 -5.25 -10.85
N ASP A 26 -15.50 -4.97 -11.38
CA ASP A 26 -15.68 -3.88 -12.35
C ASP A 26 -15.58 -2.53 -11.61
N LEU A 27 -14.41 -1.91 -11.67
CA LEU A 27 -14.12 -0.66 -10.98
C LEU A 27 -14.22 0.51 -11.96
N ARG A 28 -15.09 1.47 -11.64
CA ARG A 28 -15.10 2.76 -12.33
C ARG A 28 -13.90 3.58 -11.88
N VAL A 29 -13.06 3.97 -12.83
CA VAL A 29 -11.87 4.79 -12.58
C VAL A 29 -11.82 6.01 -13.50
N PRO A 30 -11.17 7.10 -13.07
CA PRO A 30 -10.96 8.26 -13.92
C PRO A 30 -10.23 7.91 -15.22
N ALA A 31 -10.44 8.72 -16.27
CA ALA A 31 -9.74 8.55 -17.52
C ALA A 31 -8.21 8.66 -17.32
N GLY A 32 -7.46 7.69 -17.84
CA GLY A 32 -6.01 7.62 -17.68
C GLY A 32 -5.52 6.88 -16.43
N ALA A 33 -6.43 6.36 -15.58
CA ALA A 33 -6.06 5.45 -14.50
C ALA A 33 -5.74 4.04 -15.04
N GLU A 34 -4.61 3.48 -14.63
CA GLU A 34 -4.19 2.12 -14.92
C GLU A 34 -4.48 1.23 -13.71
N ILE A 35 -5.33 0.21 -13.89
CA ILE A 35 -5.56 -0.82 -12.88
C ILE A 35 -4.81 -2.08 -13.28
N ARG A 36 -3.99 -2.59 -12.35
CA ARG A 36 -3.34 -3.88 -12.46
C ARG A 36 -3.82 -4.81 -11.36
N TRP A 37 -4.56 -5.84 -11.76
CA TRP A 37 -4.94 -6.95 -10.89
C TRP A 37 -3.78 -7.91 -10.73
N LEU A 38 -3.50 -8.29 -9.48
CA LEU A 38 -2.47 -9.25 -9.12
C LEU A 38 -3.16 -10.44 -8.44
N HIS A 39 -2.86 -11.65 -8.87
CA HIS A 39 -3.47 -12.85 -8.33
C HIS A 39 -2.47 -13.55 -7.42
N ARG A 40 -2.88 -13.82 -6.18
CA ARG A 40 -2.01 -14.51 -5.21
C ARG A 40 -2.06 -16.03 -5.33
N GLU A 41 -3.09 -16.60 -5.95
CA GLU A 41 -3.20 -18.04 -6.27
C GLU A 41 -2.93 -18.94 -5.05
N GLY A 42 -3.53 -18.59 -3.90
CA GLY A 42 -3.36 -19.30 -2.62
C GLY A 42 -2.12 -18.91 -1.80
N ALA A 43 -1.24 -18.05 -2.31
CA ALA A 43 -0.11 -17.50 -1.57
C ALA A 43 -0.56 -16.53 -0.45
N ALA A 44 0.38 -16.17 0.41
CA ALA A 44 0.11 -15.21 1.49
C ALA A 44 -0.22 -13.81 0.93
N PRO A 45 -1.05 -13.01 1.62
CA PRO A 45 -1.30 -11.61 1.26
C PRO A 45 0.00 -10.83 1.08
N GLY A 46 0.08 -10.01 0.04
CA GLY A 46 1.24 -9.22 -0.31
C GLY A 46 2.29 -9.96 -1.15
N SER A 47 2.15 -11.27 -1.35
CA SER A 47 3.15 -12.08 -2.09
C SER A 47 3.29 -11.65 -3.54
N ALA A 48 2.21 -11.14 -4.17
CA ALA A 48 2.25 -10.59 -5.52
C ALA A 48 2.37 -9.06 -5.49
N LEU A 49 1.74 -8.40 -4.51
CA LEU A 49 1.69 -6.94 -4.42
C LEU A 49 3.05 -6.31 -4.12
N VAL A 50 3.78 -6.82 -3.14
CA VAL A 50 5.07 -6.28 -2.72
C VAL A 50 6.10 -6.25 -3.87
N PRO A 51 6.37 -7.37 -4.57
CA PRO A 51 7.31 -7.34 -5.69
C PRO A 51 6.83 -6.46 -6.83
N ALA A 52 5.52 -6.40 -7.11
CA ALA A 52 4.98 -5.55 -8.16
C ALA A 52 5.17 -4.05 -7.87
N VAL A 53 4.98 -3.61 -6.62
CA VAL A 53 5.24 -2.22 -6.22
C VAL A 53 6.74 -1.91 -6.24
N ARG A 54 7.59 -2.84 -5.78
CA ARG A 54 9.05 -2.65 -5.82
C ARG A 54 9.59 -2.50 -7.23
N GLY A 55 9.06 -3.28 -8.17
CA GLY A 55 9.43 -3.22 -9.59
C GLY A 55 8.73 -2.12 -10.38
N LEU A 56 7.91 -1.28 -9.74
CA LEU A 56 7.23 -0.19 -10.44
C LEU A 56 8.22 0.93 -10.76
N ASP A 57 8.21 1.37 -12.02
CA ASP A 57 8.90 2.59 -12.44
C ASP A 57 8.04 3.79 -12.05
N PHE A 58 8.40 4.45 -10.95
CA PHE A 58 7.68 5.65 -10.51
C PHE A 58 7.89 6.77 -11.55
N PRO A 59 6.82 7.40 -12.05
CA PRO A 59 6.96 8.52 -12.96
C PRO A 59 7.76 9.64 -12.28
N ALA A 60 8.53 10.38 -13.07
CA ALA A 60 9.24 11.55 -12.58
C ALA A 60 8.23 12.56 -12.01
N GLY A 61 8.58 13.19 -10.88
CA GLY A 61 7.73 14.17 -10.20
C GLY A 61 7.24 13.70 -8.83
N GLU A 62 6.17 14.32 -8.36
CA GLU A 62 5.67 14.13 -7.01
C GLU A 62 4.64 12.99 -6.93
N ALA A 63 5.00 11.90 -6.26
CA ALA A 63 4.09 10.78 -6.03
C ALA A 63 3.38 10.88 -4.67
N HIS A 64 2.10 10.51 -4.65
CA HIS A 64 1.36 10.16 -3.45
C HIS A 64 1.09 8.66 -3.48
N ALA A 65 1.16 8.00 -2.32
CA ALA A 65 0.86 6.58 -2.22
C ALA A 65 -0.20 6.29 -1.15
N PHE A 66 -1.13 5.41 -1.53
CA PHE A 66 -2.21 4.92 -0.69
C PHE A 66 -2.08 3.40 -0.58
N VAL A 67 -1.76 2.89 0.61
CA VAL A 67 -1.42 1.47 0.83
C VAL A 67 -2.20 0.91 2.00
N HIS A 68 -3.29 0.21 1.70
CA HIS A 68 -4.24 -0.28 2.69
C HIS A 68 -4.43 -1.79 2.50
N GLY A 69 -4.38 -2.56 3.59
CA GLY A 69 -4.54 -4.02 3.52
C GLY A 69 -4.00 -4.77 4.73
N GLU A 70 -3.37 -5.92 4.52
CA GLU A 70 -2.81 -6.72 5.61
C GLU A 70 -1.58 -6.02 6.22
N ALA A 71 -1.53 -5.95 7.55
CA ALA A 71 -0.57 -5.14 8.29
C ALA A 71 0.91 -5.48 7.97
N GLY A 72 1.24 -6.74 7.76
CA GLY A 72 2.59 -7.20 7.42
C GLY A 72 3.09 -6.60 6.11
N PHE A 73 2.37 -6.80 5.00
CA PHE A 73 2.82 -6.22 3.72
C PHE A 73 2.73 -4.70 3.71
N VAL A 74 1.76 -4.11 4.42
CA VAL A 74 1.63 -2.67 4.58
C VAL A 74 2.88 -2.07 5.24
N LYS A 75 3.39 -2.71 6.30
CA LYS A 75 4.65 -2.33 6.96
C LYS A 75 5.82 -2.35 5.97
N GLU A 76 5.90 -3.41 5.17
CA GLU A 76 6.97 -3.59 4.19
C GLU A 76 6.96 -2.54 3.08
N LEU A 77 5.78 -2.25 2.52
CA LEU A 77 5.61 -1.22 1.50
C LEU A 77 5.86 0.18 2.04
N ARG A 78 5.44 0.48 3.29
CA ARG A 78 5.76 1.77 3.93
C ARG A 78 7.27 2.01 3.96
N ARG A 79 8.05 1.01 4.38
CA ARG A 79 9.51 1.09 4.43
C ARG A 79 10.09 1.33 3.05
N HIS A 80 9.69 0.54 2.05
CA HIS A 80 10.16 0.72 0.67
C HIS A 80 9.89 2.14 0.14
N LEU A 81 8.66 2.62 0.31
CA LEU A 81 8.24 3.93 -0.20
C LEU A 81 8.96 5.08 0.53
N ARG A 82 9.18 4.97 1.85
CA ARG A 82 9.89 5.96 2.64
C ARG A 82 11.39 5.98 2.36
N THR A 83 12.02 4.82 2.42
CA THR A 83 13.49 4.69 2.43
C THR A 83 14.06 4.60 1.03
N ASP A 84 13.54 3.70 0.20
CA ASP A 84 14.12 3.41 -1.11
C ASP A 84 13.62 4.40 -2.17
N ARG A 85 12.38 4.89 -2.01
CA ARG A 85 11.75 5.85 -2.94
C ARG A 85 11.72 7.29 -2.42
N GLY A 86 12.07 7.53 -1.15
CA GLY A 86 12.17 8.86 -0.58
C GLY A 86 10.85 9.62 -0.44
N LEU A 87 9.70 8.93 -0.43
CA LEU A 87 8.41 9.62 -0.29
C LEU A 87 8.27 10.22 1.12
N PRO A 88 7.94 11.52 1.24
CA PRO A 88 7.70 12.15 2.53
C PRO A 88 6.42 11.60 3.17
N ARG A 89 6.32 11.68 4.50
CA ARG A 89 5.24 11.04 5.28
C ARG A 89 3.88 11.61 4.91
N GLU A 90 3.84 12.89 4.62
CA GLU A 90 2.66 13.69 4.29
C GLU A 90 2.02 13.23 2.98
N ARG A 91 2.80 12.54 2.13
CA ARG A 91 2.35 11.97 0.84
C ARG A 91 2.02 10.48 0.93
N LEU A 92 2.05 9.91 2.12
CA LEU A 92 1.77 8.50 2.37
C LEU A 92 0.53 8.34 3.24
N SER A 93 -0.48 7.67 2.68
CA SER A 93 -1.63 7.17 3.43
C SER A 93 -1.52 5.66 3.53
N VAL A 94 -1.13 5.17 4.71
CA VAL A 94 -0.77 3.77 4.91
C VAL A 94 -1.49 3.24 6.14
N SER A 95 -2.22 2.14 5.98
CA SER A 95 -3.02 1.58 7.07
C SER A 95 -3.15 0.07 6.98
N GLY A 96 -2.74 -0.63 8.03
CA GLY A 96 -3.05 -2.05 8.23
C GLY A 96 -4.51 -2.21 8.64
N TYR A 97 -5.34 -2.71 7.74
CA TYR A 97 -6.76 -2.92 7.96
C TYR A 97 -7.01 -4.14 8.84
N TRP A 98 -6.26 -5.20 8.60
CA TRP A 98 -6.33 -6.47 9.31
C TRP A 98 -4.94 -7.09 9.41
N ARG A 99 -4.78 -8.13 10.23
CA ARG A 99 -3.51 -8.83 10.41
C ARG A 99 -3.74 -10.33 10.40
N ARG A 100 -2.95 -11.05 9.60
CA ARG A 100 -3.04 -12.51 9.55
C ARG A 100 -2.72 -13.12 10.93
N GLY A 101 -3.56 -14.06 11.37
CA GLY A 101 -3.41 -14.72 12.68
C GLY A 101 -4.00 -13.93 13.86
N GLN A 102 -4.72 -12.84 13.59
CA GLN A 102 -5.55 -12.14 14.56
C GLN A 102 -6.96 -12.00 14.02
N ASP A 103 -7.94 -12.11 14.90
CA ASP A 103 -9.31 -11.72 14.60
C ASP A 103 -9.46 -10.20 14.63
N GLU A 104 -10.66 -9.71 14.30
CA GLU A 104 -10.94 -8.28 14.23
C GLU A 104 -10.75 -7.60 15.61
N GLU A 105 -11.31 -8.18 16.68
CA GLU A 105 -11.22 -7.62 18.03
C GLU A 105 -9.77 -7.55 18.52
N GLY A 106 -9.00 -8.64 18.36
CA GLY A 106 -7.59 -8.71 18.74
C GLY A 106 -6.72 -7.74 17.93
N TRP A 107 -7.02 -7.56 16.64
CA TRP A 107 -6.31 -6.57 15.83
C TRP A 107 -6.64 -5.15 16.26
N GLN A 108 -7.92 -4.79 16.44
CA GLN A 108 -8.28 -3.42 16.86
C GLN A 108 -7.67 -3.06 18.22
N ALA A 109 -7.62 -4.01 19.16
CA ALA A 109 -7.00 -3.81 20.47
C ALA A 109 -5.49 -3.51 20.38
N THR A 110 -4.78 -4.13 19.42
CA THR A 110 -3.31 -4.04 19.32
C THR A 110 -2.80 -3.09 18.23
N LYS A 111 -3.67 -2.69 17.30
CA LYS A 111 -3.34 -1.88 16.11
C LYS A 111 -2.61 -0.59 16.45
N ARG A 112 -3.04 0.14 17.50
CA ARG A 112 -2.45 1.43 17.86
C ARG A 112 -0.99 1.28 18.29
N ASP A 113 -0.70 0.31 19.16
CA ASP A 113 0.64 0.10 19.67
C ASP A 113 1.56 -0.50 18.60
N TRP A 114 1.01 -1.38 17.74
CA TRP A 114 1.73 -1.87 16.58
C TRP A 114 2.08 -0.74 15.59
N ASN A 115 1.14 0.15 15.27
CA ASN A 115 1.38 1.29 14.40
C ASN A 115 2.50 2.18 14.97
N ARG A 116 2.45 2.47 16.27
CA ARG A 116 3.50 3.25 16.96
C ARG A 116 4.86 2.57 16.86
N GLN A 117 4.93 1.27 17.11
CA GLN A 117 6.17 0.50 17.01
C GLN A 117 6.74 0.55 15.58
N VAL A 118 5.90 0.35 14.57
CA VAL A 118 6.29 0.42 13.16
C VAL A 118 6.79 1.81 12.77
N GLU A 119 6.13 2.86 13.24
CA GLU A 119 6.57 4.24 13.03
C GLU A 119 7.95 4.47 13.64
N THR A 120 8.14 4.12 14.91
CA THR A 120 9.42 4.28 15.61
C THR A 120 10.54 3.49 14.93
N GLU A 121 10.34 2.22 14.61
CA GLU A 121 11.34 1.38 13.96
C GLU A 121 11.77 1.97 12.60
N GLN A 122 10.81 2.48 11.81
CA GLN A 122 11.07 2.98 10.48
C GLN A 122 11.55 4.44 10.45
N GLU A 123 11.33 5.22 11.52
CA GLU A 123 11.93 6.54 11.71
C GLU A 123 13.41 6.42 12.07
N ILE A 124 13.77 5.46 12.92
CA ILE A 124 15.17 5.16 13.27
C ILE A 124 15.96 4.67 12.05
N SER A 125 15.31 3.98 11.11
CA SER A 125 15.96 3.44 9.90
C SER A 125 15.93 4.37 8.68
N ALA A 126 15.27 5.53 8.76
CA ALA A 126 15.22 6.46 7.63
C ALA A 126 16.52 7.28 7.57
N PRO A 127 17.15 7.46 6.39
CA PRO A 127 18.27 8.38 6.28
C PRO A 127 17.82 9.77 6.70
N ALA A 128 18.66 10.48 7.46
CA ALA A 128 18.36 11.86 7.86
C ALA A 128 18.11 12.68 6.59
N ALA A 129 16.89 13.23 6.46
CA ALA A 129 16.56 14.14 5.38
C ALA A 129 17.60 15.26 5.40
N SER A 130 18.40 15.34 4.34
CA SER A 130 19.43 16.38 4.14
C SER A 130 18.84 17.58 3.42
#